data_AF-A0A226X3J9-F1
#
_entry.id   AF-A0A226X3J9-F1
#
_cell.length_a   1.000
_cell.length_b   1.000
_cell.length_c   1.000
_cell.angle_alpha   90.00
_cell.angle_beta   90.00
_cell.angle_gamma   90.00
#
_symmetry.space_group_name_H-M   'P 1'
#
loop_
_entity.id
_entity.type
_entity.pdbx_description
1 polymer ?
#
loop_
_entity_poly.entity_id
_entity_poly.type
_entity_poly.pdbx_seq_one_letter_code
_entity_poly.pdbx_strand_id
1 'polypeptide(L)'
;MFGGEGVIAENVRHEQRKVIKYNHLVANMVILYNVQWMSRKLKELQEKGHPVDAEVLKVLSPYRREHINRFGDYLLDLLRSVPPLDPTIDFAFKSAA
;
A
#
# COMPACT_ATOMS: atom_id res chain seq x y z
N MET A 1 6.02 -15.94 -8.69
CA MET A 1 6.20 -14.49 -8.88
C MET A 1 5.01 -13.77 -8.26
N PHE A 2 5.22 -12.62 -7.61
CA PHE A 2 4.11 -11.80 -7.10
C PHE A 2 3.31 -11.24 -8.28
N GLY A 3 1.98 -11.16 -8.15
CA GLY A 3 1.14 -10.56 -9.20
C GLY A 3 0.72 -11.47 -10.35
N GLY A 4 1.05 -12.77 -10.37
CA GLY A 4 0.69 -13.73 -11.42
C GLY A 4 -0.80 -14.05 -11.62
N GLU A 5 -1.71 -13.11 -11.34
CA GLU A 5 -3.17 -13.22 -11.55
C GLU A 5 -3.83 -14.49 -10.99
N GLY A 6 -3.25 -15.07 -9.95
CA GLY A 6 -3.75 -16.32 -9.34
C GLY A 6 -3.29 -17.59 -10.05
N VAL A 7 -2.44 -17.50 -11.08
CA VAL A 7 -1.83 -18.65 -11.74
C VAL A 7 -0.66 -19.16 -10.89
N ILE A 8 -0.84 -20.34 -10.30
CA ILE A 8 0.23 -21.05 -9.59
C ILE A 8 0.79 -22.12 -10.53
N ALA A 9 2.01 -21.91 -11.02
CA ALA A 9 2.66 -22.81 -11.98
C ALA A 9 3.01 -24.19 -11.41
N GLU A 10 2.98 -24.34 -10.09
CA GLU A 10 3.38 -25.56 -9.38
C GLU A 10 2.17 -26.37 -8.92
N ASN A 11 2.16 -27.68 -9.24
CA ASN A 11 1.03 -28.58 -8.94
C ASN A 11 1.14 -29.25 -7.55
N VAL A 12 2.17 -28.91 -6.77
CA VAL A 12 2.39 -29.48 -5.43
C VAL A 12 1.64 -28.63 -4.39
N ARG A 13 0.64 -29.23 -3.74
CA ARG A 13 -0.24 -28.58 -2.72
C ARG A 13 0.52 -27.83 -1.61
N HIS A 14 1.69 -28.31 -1.20
CA HIS A 14 2.48 -27.65 -0.16
C HIS A 14 3.18 -26.39 -0.70
N GLU A 15 3.77 -26.44 -1.89
CA GLU A 15 4.40 -25.29 -2.54
C GLU A 15 3.38 -24.22 -2.91
N GLN A 16 2.20 -24.62 -3.40
CA GLN A 16 1.07 -23.69 -3.64
C GLN A 16 0.72 -22.89 -2.37
N ARG A 17 0.67 -23.55 -1.20
CA ARG A 17 0.40 -22.89 0.08
C ARG A 17 1.49 -21.89 0.47
N LYS A 18 2.77 -22.19 0.20
CA LYS A 18 3.86 -21.24 0.43
C LYS A 18 3.69 -20.01 -0.45
N VAL A 19 3.49 -20.20 -1.76
CA VAL A 19 3.31 -19.11 -2.72
C VAL A 19 2.15 -18.18 -2.32
N ILE A 20 1.01 -18.74 -1.91
CA ILE A 20 -0.13 -17.95 -1.44
C ILE A 20 0.24 -17.11 -0.21
N LYS A 21 0.86 -17.72 0.81
CA LYS A 21 1.26 -17.02 2.03
C LYS A 21 2.26 -15.90 1.76
N TYR A 22 3.27 -16.16 0.93
CA TYR A 22 4.25 -15.14 0.55
C TYR A 22 3.59 -13.99 -0.21
N ASN A 23 2.69 -14.30 -1.15
CA ASN A 23 1.95 -13.26 -1.87
C ASN A 23 1.07 -12.43 -0.93
N HIS A 24 0.39 -13.05 0.04
CA HIS A 24 -0.40 -12.31 1.04
C HIS A 24 0.48 -11.39 1.88
N LEU A 25 1.66 -11.86 2.30
CA LEU A 25 2.60 -11.06 3.06
C LEU A 25 3.07 -9.84 2.25
N VAL A 26 3.48 -10.04 0.99
CA VAL A 26 3.90 -8.95 0.10
C VAL A 26 2.76 -7.98 -0.16
N ALA A 27 1.54 -8.46 -0.39
CA ALA A 27 0.36 -7.60 -0.58
C ALA A 27 0.09 -6.74 0.66
N ASN A 28 0.17 -7.31 1.86
CA ASN A 28 -0.02 -6.57 3.12
C ASN A 28 1.07 -5.52 3.33
N MET A 29 2.33 -5.83 3.01
CA MET A 29 3.43 -4.86 3.07
C MET A 29 3.21 -3.68 2.10
N VAL A 30 2.77 -3.97 0.88
CA VAL A 30 2.42 -2.95 -0.11
C VAL A 30 1.26 -2.07 0.36
N ILE A 31 0.21 -2.68 0.91
CA ILE A 31 -0.95 -1.95 1.46
C ILE A 31 -0.50 -0.98 2.55
N LEU A 32 0.32 -1.45 3.50
CA LEU A 32 0.85 -0.62 4.58
C LEU A 32 1.66 0.56 4.05
N TYR A 33 2.56 0.31 3.10
CA TYR A 33 3.37 1.35 2.47
C TYR A 33 2.51 2.41 1.79
N ASN A 34 1.52 1.98 1.00
CA ASN A 34 0.61 2.87 0.29
C ASN A 34 -0.21 3.73 1.26
N VAL A 35 -0.81 3.11 2.28
CA VAL A 35 -1.59 3.84 3.29
C VAL A 35 -0.72 4.89 3.97
N GLN A 36 0.50 4.54 4.38
CA GLN A 36 1.41 5.49 5.03
C GLN A 36 1.68 6.72 4.15
N TRP A 37 2.03 6.52 2.88
CA TRP A 37 2.35 7.62 1.97
C TRP A 37 1.14 8.44 1.59
N MET A 38 0.00 7.79 1.34
CA MET A 38 -1.25 8.49 1.06
C MET A 38 -1.67 9.32 2.26
N SER A 39 -1.65 8.78 3.47
CA SER A 39 -2.02 9.51 4.68
C SER A 39 -1.15 10.75 4.89
N ARG A 40 0.16 10.64 4.68
CA ARG A 40 1.08 11.80 4.73
C ARG A 40 0.72 12.86 3.71
N LYS A 41 0.53 12.47 2.45
CA LYS A 41 0.24 13.42 1.37
C LYS A 41 -1.13 14.07 1.48
N LEU A 42 -2.13 13.33 1.96
CA LEU A 42 -3.45 13.87 2.24
C LEU A 42 -3.41 14.85 3.42
N LYS A 43 -2.61 14.56 4.46
CA LYS A 43 -2.41 15.50 5.58
C LYS A 43 -1.74 16.80 5.12
N GLU A 44 -0.67 16.71 4.33
CA GLU A 44 -0.03 17.88 3.71
C GLU A 44 -1.03 18.71 2.86
N LEU A 45 -1.98 18.06 2.17
CA LEU A 45 -3.02 18.75 1.40
C LEU A 45 -4.04 19.43 2.32
N GLN A 46 -4.43 18.78 3.41
CA GLN A 46 -5.33 19.35 4.42
C GLN A 46 -4.73 20.61 5.06
N GLU A 47 -3.42 20.59 5.37
CA GLU A 47 -2.68 21.74 5.91
C GLU A 47 -2.59 22.91 4.93
N LYS A 48 -2.58 22.63 3.63
CA LYS A 48 -2.64 23.66 2.57
C LYS A 48 -4.03 24.24 2.35
N GLY A 49 -5.04 23.78 3.11
CA GLY A 49 -6.41 24.27 3.04
C GLY A 49 -7.30 23.55 2.02
N HIS A 50 -6.85 22.43 1.43
CA HIS A 50 -7.72 21.61 0.59
C HIS A 50 -8.65 20.74 1.44
N PRO A 51 -9.96 20.65 1.11
CA PRO A 51 -10.89 19.81 1.86
C PRO A 51 -10.57 18.32 1.61
N VAL A 52 -10.11 17.63 2.64
CA VAL A 52 -9.97 16.18 2.66
C VAL A 52 -11.07 15.63 3.56
N ASP A 53 -12.21 15.33 2.95
CA ASP A 53 -13.39 14.83 3.66
C ASP A 53 -13.41 13.30 3.74
N ALA A 54 -14.22 12.76 4.66
CA ALA A 54 -14.38 11.32 4.85
C ALA A 54 -14.87 10.61 3.57
N GLU A 55 -15.63 11.29 2.71
CA GLU A 55 -16.07 10.73 1.42
C GLU A 55 -14.91 10.49 0.46
N VAL A 56 -13.95 11.42 0.41
CA VAL A 56 -12.75 11.28 -0.43
C VAL A 56 -11.93 10.08 0.04
N LEU A 57 -11.77 9.92 1.36
CA LEU A 57 -11.05 8.78 1.93
C LEU A 57 -11.72 7.44 1.64
N LYS A 58 -13.06 7.39 1.60
CA LYS A 58 -13.82 6.16 1.28
C LYS A 58 -13.58 5.66 -0.15
N VAL A 59 -13.32 6.57 -1.09
CA VAL A 59 -13.11 6.21 -2.50
C VAL A 59 -11.66 5.80 -2.77
N LEU A 60 -10.71 6.18 -1.90
CA LEU A 60 -9.31 5.82 -2.05
C LEU A 60 -9.07 4.37 -1.63
N SER A 61 -8.56 3.56 -2.57
CA SER A 61 -8.17 2.19 -2.28
C SER A 61 -6.72 2.13 -1.77
N PRO A 62 -6.44 1.37 -0.69
CA PRO A 62 -5.09 1.23 -0.15
C PRO A 62 -4.18 0.36 -1.01
N TYR A 63 -4.75 -0.40 -1.95
CA TYR A 63 -4.02 -1.33 -2.81
C TYR A 63 -3.91 -0.82 -4.25
N ARG A 64 -3.22 0.31 -4.45
CA ARG A 64 -2.85 0.80 -5.79
C ARG A 64 -1.61 0.06 -6.29
N ARG A 65 -1.67 -0.42 -7.53
CA ARG A 65 -0.63 -1.26 -8.14
C ARG A 65 0.16 -0.56 -9.26
N GLU A 66 -0.23 0.64 -9.66
CA GLU A 66 0.32 1.36 -10.81
C GLU A 66 1.80 1.72 -10.64
N HIS A 67 2.23 2.04 -9.42
CA HIS A 67 3.60 2.46 -9.12
C HIS A 67 4.53 1.31 -8.73
N ILE A 68 4.04 0.07 -8.77
CA ILE A 68 4.76 -1.12 -8.32
C ILE A 68 5.01 -2.01 -9.54
N ASN A 69 6.29 -2.26 -9.82
CA ASN A 69 6.69 -3.30 -10.74
C ASN A 69 6.31 -4.67 -10.15
N ARG A 70 5.31 -5.32 -10.74
CA ARG A 70 4.81 -6.63 -10.24
C ARG A 70 5.58 -7.81 -10.84
N PHE A 71 6.13 -7.65 -12.04
CA PHE A 71 6.67 -8.74 -12.85
C PHE A 71 8.11 -8.51 -13.32
N GLY A 72 8.82 -7.54 -12.76
CA GLY A 72 10.20 -7.27 -13.11
C GLY A 72 11.09 -7.16 -11.88
N ASP A 73 12.36 -6.90 -12.16
CA ASP A 73 13.39 -6.88 -11.14
C ASP A 73 13.43 -5.55 -10.41
N TYR A 74 13.71 -5.62 -9.10
CA TYR A 74 14.03 -4.46 -8.29
C TYR A 74 15.51 -4.47 -7.98
N LEU A 75 16.19 -3.38 -8.29
CA LEU A 75 17.50 -3.10 -7.73
C LEU A 75 17.29 -2.63 -6.28
N LEU A 76 17.81 -3.41 -5.34
CA LEU A 76 17.74 -3.09 -3.92
C LEU A 76 18.87 -2.13 -3.56
N ASP A 77 18.50 -0.89 -3.25
CA ASP A 77 19.42 0.06 -2.63
C ASP A 77 19.27 -0.03 -1.10
N LEU A 78 20.24 -0.69 -0.46
CA LEU A 78 20.28 -0.88 1.00
C LEU A 78 20.74 0.38 1.75
N LEU A 79 21.33 1.35 1.05
CA LEU A 79 21.78 2.62 1.63
C LEU A 79 20.68 3.68 1.61
N ARG A 80 19.58 3.41 0.91
CA ARG A 80 18.43 4.31 0.84
C ARG A 80 17.80 4.48 2.21
N SER A 81 17.88 5.70 2.75
CA SER A 81 17.15 6.06 3.97
C SER A 81 15.65 6.06 3.69
N VAL A 82 14.90 5.31 4.51
CA VAL A 82 13.44 5.26 4.47
C VAL A 82 12.92 6.00 5.70
N PRO A 83 12.01 6.99 5.56
CA PRO A 83 11.43 7.66 6.70
C PRO A 83 10.66 6.65 7.58
N PRO A 84 10.70 6.78 8.91
CA PRO A 84 10.02 5.86 9.82
C PRO A 84 8.51 5.84 9.57
N LEU A 85 7.81 4.80 10.00
CA LEU A 85 6.35 4.80 10.03
C LEU A 85 5.85 5.84 11.03
N ASP A 86 4.85 6.61 10.64
CA ASP A 86 4.19 7.59 11.49
C ASP A 86 2.74 7.15 11.74
N PRO A 87 2.46 6.57 12.92
CA PRO A 87 1.12 6.12 13.30
C PRO A 87 0.25 7.25 13.87
N THR A 88 0.77 8.47 14.01
CA THR A 88 0.10 9.59 14.69
C THR A 88 -0.66 10.51 13.74
N ILE A 89 -0.72 10.18 12.45
CA ILE A 89 -1.43 10.96 11.42
C ILE A 89 -2.92 10.91 11.70
N ASP A 90 -3.46 12.00 12.22
CA ASP A 90 -4.88 12.20 12.46
C ASP A 90 -5.49 13.21 11.48
N PHE A 91 -6.73 12.95 11.08
CA PHE A 91 -7.47 13.79 10.13
C PHE A 91 -8.57 14.56 10.86
N ALA A 92 -8.52 15.89 10.79
CA ALA A 92 -9.56 16.73 11.35
C ALA A 92 -10.76 16.80 10.38
N PHE A 93 -11.75 15.94 10.58
CA PHE A 93 -12.99 15.99 9.80
C PHE A 93 -13.93 17.05 10.37
N LYS A 94 -14.39 17.98 9.55
CA LYS A 94 -15.56 18.80 9.92
C LYS A 94 -16.80 17.95 9.65
N SER A 95 -17.53 17.62 10.71
CA SER A 95 -18.85 17.02 10.55
C SER A 95 -19.71 18.00 9.77
N ALA A 96 -20.20 17.59 8.59
CA ALA A 96 -21.35 18.24 8.00
C ALA A 96 -22.52 18.02 8.98
N ALA A 97 -23.01 19.12 9.57
CA ALA A 97 -24.27 19.16 10.28
C ALA A 97 -25.41 19.26 9.26
#